data_AF-A0A969DX34-F1
#
_entry.id   AF-A0A969DX34-F1
#
_cell.length_a   1.000
_cell.length_b   1.000
_cell.length_c   1.000
_cell.angle_alpha   90.00
_cell.angle_beta   90.00
_cell.angle_gamma   90.00
#
_symmetry.space_group_name_H-M   'P 1'
#
loop_
_entity.id
_entity.type
_entity.pdbx_description
1 polymer ?
#
loop_
_entity_poly.entity_id
_entity_poly.type
_entity_poly.pdbx_seq_one_letter_code
_entity_poly.pdbx_strand_id
1 'polypeptide(L)'
;MPAIKFVNDAENLDKTVVAANGTNVRIKAVENGIDIYKFMGKLTNCGGIGQCGTCVIEVVEGMESLSPRTAFEERKLKNKPANYRLACQSLANGPGDIEVQTKPDEKAKAKAKAAQQKAAKAGKLA
;
A
#
# COMPACT_ATOMS: atom_id res chain seq x y z
N MET A 1 16.29 5.27 -12.44
CA MET A 1 15.24 4.26 -12.69
C MET A 1 14.49 4.16 -11.39
N PRO A 2 13.19 4.51 -11.34
CA PRO A 2 12.48 4.59 -10.07
C PRO A 2 12.44 3.21 -9.40
N ALA A 3 12.38 3.19 -8.09
CA ALA A 3 12.30 1.98 -7.29
C ALA A 3 10.98 1.91 -6.54
N ILE A 4 10.53 0.68 -6.27
CA ILE A 4 9.43 0.42 -5.35
C ILE A 4 10.03 -0.22 -4.11
N LYS A 5 9.91 0.44 -2.96
CA LYS A 5 10.28 -0.10 -1.67
C LYS A 5 9.05 -0.68 -0.99
N PHE A 6 9.10 -1.96 -0.65
CA PHE A 6 8.06 -2.67 0.08
C PHE A 6 8.49 -2.80 1.53
N VAL A 7 7.64 -2.32 2.45
CA VAL A 7 7.89 -2.35 3.89
C VAL A 7 6.78 -3.07 4.64
N ASN A 8 7.13 -3.80 5.69
CA ASN A 8 6.20 -4.34 6.68
C ASN A 8 6.94 -4.77 7.95
N ASP A 9 6.85 -3.94 8.99
CA ASP A 9 7.53 -4.19 10.27
C ASP A 9 7.12 -5.50 10.93
N ALA A 10 5.84 -5.90 10.83
CA ALA A 10 5.35 -7.12 11.46
C ALA A 10 5.94 -8.39 10.83
N GLU A 11 6.44 -8.28 9.60
CA GLU A 11 7.06 -9.39 8.85
C GLU A 11 8.56 -9.15 8.63
N ASN A 12 9.16 -8.14 9.28
CA ASN A 12 10.54 -7.69 9.06
C ASN A 12 10.90 -7.53 7.58
N LEU A 13 9.96 -7.01 6.79
CA LEU A 13 10.15 -6.77 5.36
C LEU A 13 10.64 -5.34 5.15
N ASP A 14 11.83 -5.21 4.57
CA ASP A 14 12.30 -3.99 3.91
C ASP A 14 13.02 -4.42 2.63
N LYS A 15 12.33 -4.28 1.48
CA LYS A 15 12.85 -4.73 0.19
C LYS A 15 12.60 -3.70 -0.89
N THR A 16 13.68 -3.21 -1.48
CA THR A 16 13.64 -2.30 -2.62
C THR A 16 13.80 -3.07 -3.92
N VAL A 17 12.94 -2.81 -4.90
CA VAL A 17 12.99 -3.42 -6.23
C VAL A 17 12.97 -2.35 -7.31
N VAL A 18 13.81 -2.52 -8.32
CA VAL A 18 13.87 -1.58 -9.45
C VAL A 18 12.63 -1.72 -10.32
N ALA A 19 11.97 -0.59 -10.63
CA ALA A 19 10.77 -0.53 -11.45
C ALA A 19 11.01 0.28 -12.73
N ALA A 20 10.58 -0.27 -13.86
CA ALA A 20 10.47 0.50 -15.08
C ALA A 20 9.16 1.31 -15.09
N ASN A 21 9.09 2.38 -15.86
CA ASN A 21 7.82 3.10 -16.07
C ASN A 21 6.76 2.14 -16.63
N GLY A 22 5.54 2.22 -16.11
CA GLY A 22 4.46 1.29 -16.43
C GLY A 22 4.43 0.02 -15.59
N THR A 23 5.38 -0.19 -14.67
CA THR A 23 5.43 -1.42 -13.85
C THR A 23 4.18 -1.53 -12.97
N ASN A 24 3.52 -2.68 -13.03
CA ASN A 24 2.41 -3.00 -12.12
C ASN A 24 2.96 -3.41 -10.75
N VAL A 25 2.54 -2.71 -9.70
CA VAL A 25 3.07 -2.90 -8.34
C VAL A 25 2.83 -4.33 -7.82
N ARG A 26 1.66 -4.93 -8.10
CA ARG A 26 1.38 -6.32 -7.69
C ARG A 26 2.30 -7.31 -8.38
N ILE A 27 2.44 -7.20 -9.71
CA ILE A 27 3.27 -8.13 -10.48
C ILE A 27 4.69 -8.09 -9.93
N LYS A 28 5.22 -6.88 -9.73
CA LYS A 28 6.58 -6.70 -9.23
C LYS A 28 6.78 -7.25 -7.82
N ALA A 29 5.78 -7.11 -6.94
CA ALA A 29 5.81 -7.72 -5.62
C ALA A 29 5.90 -9.25 -5.72
N VAL A 30 5.01 -9.87 -6.50
CA VAL A 30 4.93 -11.34 -6.66
C VAL A 30 6.21 -11.91 -7.27
N GLU A 31 6.74 -11.28 -8.34
CA GLU A 31 8.01 -11.67 -8.98
C GLU A 31 9.19 -11.67 -8.00
N ASN A 32 9.13 -10.84 -6.97
CA ASN A 32 10.18 -10.69 -5.96
C ASN A 32 9.87 -11.44 -4.67
N GLY A 33 8.86 -12.32 -4.66
CA GLY A 33 8.48 -13.11 -3.49
C GLY A 33 7.88 -12.30 -2.34
N ILE A 34 7.39 -11.09 -2.64
CA ILE A 34 6.82 -10.17 -1.65
C ILE A 34 5.32 -10.44 -1.53
N ASP A 35 4.92 -10.93 -0.37
CA ASP A 35 3.53 -11.26 -0.09
C ASP A 35 2.73 -10.03 0.35
N ILE A 36 1.78 -9.62 -0.48
CA ILE A 36 0.90 -8.48 -0.22
C ILE A 36 -0.49 -8.89 0.29
N TYR A 37 -0.73 -10.19 0.47
CA TYR A 37 -2.05 -10.73 0.79
C TYR A 37 -2.16 -11.19 2.24
N LYS A 38 -3.19 -10.71 2.93
CA LYS A 38 -3.63 -11.33 4.20
C LYS A 38 -4.13 -12.76 3.94
N PHE A 39 -4.21 -13.59 4.98
CA PHE A 39 -4.58 -15.01 4.87
C PHE A 39 -5.77 -15.29 3.94
N MET A 40 -6.94 -14.69 4.20
CA MET A 40 -8.12 -14.86 3.34
C MET A 40 -7.94 -14.29 1.93
N GLY A 41 -7.14 -13.23 1.81
CA GLY A 41 -6.80 -12.63 0.51
C GLY A 41 -6.01 -13.59 -0.38
N LYS A 42 -5.13 -14.43 0.18
CA LYS A 42 -4.38 -15.45 -0.59
C LYS A 42 -5.32 -16.43 -1.28
N LEU A 43 -6.36 -16.85 -0.56
CA LEU A 43 -7.33 -17.85 -1.03
C LEU A 43 -8.36 -17.27 -2.03
N THR A 44 -8.62 -15.97 -1.96
CA THR A 44 -9.74 -15.33 -2.69
C THR A 44 -9.31 -14.23 -3.65
N ASN A 45 -8.01 -14.05 -3.88
CA ASN A 45 -7.54 -13.03 -4.82
C ASN A 45 -7.93 -13.36 -6.26
N CYS A 46 -8.28 -12.33 -7.02
CA CYS A 46 -8.68 -12.44 -8.43
C CYS A 46 -7.50 -12.49 -9.41
N GLY A 47 -6.29 -12.88 -8.98
CA GLY A 47 -5.13 -12.93 -9.86
C GLY A 47 -4.64 -11.58 -10.42
N GLY A 48 -5.19 -10.45 -9.96
CA GLY A 48 -4.78 -9.10 -10.39
C GLY A 48 -5.72 -8.38 -11.37
N ILE A 49 -6.86 -8.96 -11.74
CA ILE A 49 -7.79 -8.35 -12.72
C ILE A 49 -8.69 -7.23 -12.17
N GLY A 50 -8.48 -6.78 -10.93
CA GLY A 50 -9.22 -5.64 -10.35
C GLY A 50 -10.68 -5.92 -9.94
N GLN A 51 -10.97 -7.09 -9.35
CA GLN A 51 -12.35 -7.46 -8.94
C GLN A 51 -12.53 -7.81 -7.46
N CYS A 52 -11.48 -8.26 -6.76
CA CYS A 52 -11.61 -8.76 -5.37
C CYS A 52 -11.37 -7.69 -4.29
N GLY A 53 -10.45 -6.74 -4.53
CA GLY A 53 -10.00 -5.77 -3.51
C GLY A 53 -9.10 -6.35 -2.41
N THR A 54 -8.43 -7.48 -2.63
CA THR A 54 -7.59 -8.14 -1.61
C THR A 54 -6.12 -7.73 -1.64
N CYS A 55 -5.64 -7.14 -2.75
CA CYS A 55 -4.25 -6.67 -2.93
C CYS A 55 -4.05 -5.23 -2.43
N VAL A 56 -4.59 -4.92 -1.26
CA VAL A 56 -4.49 -3.58 -0.68
C VAL A 56 -3.07 -3.32 -0.22
N ILE A 57 -2.52 -2.20 -0.67
CA ILE A 57 -1.27 -1.62 -0.18
C ILE A 57 -1.56 -0.22 0.31
N GLU A 58 -0.72 0.25 1.22
CA GLU A 58 -0.70 1.65 1.60
C GLU A 58 0.51 2.31 0.97
N VAL A 59 0.30 3.43 0.30
CA VAL A 59 1.38 4.25 -0.25
C VAL A 59 1.86 5.17 0.87
N VAL A 60 3.12 4.99 1.27
CA VAL A 60 3.79 5.80 2.29
C VAL A 60 4.39 7.04 1.63
N GLU A 61 5.03 6.86 0.47
CA GLU A 61 5.65 7.92 -0.33
C GLU A 61 5.44 7.67 -1.84
N GLY A 62 5.53 8.72 -2.66
CA GLY A 62 5.50 8.59 -4.13
C GLY A 62 4.10 8.36 -4.72
N MET A 63 3.04 8.86 -4.08
CA MET A 63 1.65 8.69 -4.56
C MET A 63 1.44 9.33 -5.94
N GLU A 64 2.09 10.46 -6.19
CA GLU A 64 2.14 11.17 -7.47
C GLU A 64 2.87 10.39 -8.57
N SER A 65 3.69 9.41 -8.20
CA SER A 65 4.38 8.53 -9.15
C SER A 65 3.55 7.32 -9.58
N LEU A 66 2.32 7.20 -9.06
CA LEU A 66 1.38 6.14 -9.45
C LEU A 66 0.36 6.64 -10.47
N SER A 67 -0.15 5.70 -11.28
CA SER A 67 -1.32 5.94 -12.11
C SER A 67 -2.51 6.45 -11.28
N PRO A 68 -3.41 7.25 -11.90
CA PRO A 68 -4.67 7.64 -11.27
C PRO A 68 -5.45 6.43 -10.77
N ARG A 69 -6.33 6.67 -9.79
CA ARG A 69 -7.22 5.63 -9.28
C ARG A 69 -8.17 5.19 -10.37
N THR A 70 -8.47 3.89 -10.42
CA THR A 70 -9.54 3.39 -11.29
C THR A 70 -10.90 3.56 -10.61
N ALA A 71 -11.98 3.59 -11.40
CA ALA A 71 -13.33 3.62 -10.87
C ALA A 71 -13.63 2.43 -9.93
N PHE A 72 -12.98 1.28 -10.13
CA PHE A 72 -13.09 0.15 -9.22
C PHE A 72 -12.39 0.44 -7.88
N GLU A 73 -11.19 1.03 -7.89
CA GLU A 73 -10.50 1.45 -6.68
C GLU A 73 -11.31 2.49 -5.89
N GLU A 74 -11.93 3.46 -6.55
CA GLU A 74 -12.79 4.46 -5.92
C GLU A 74 -13.96 3.80 -5.18
N ARG A 75 -14.68 2.89 -5.84
CA ARG A 75 -15.81 2.19 -5.21
C ARG A 75 -15.37 1.25 -4.09
N LYS A 76 -14.31 0.45 -4.33
CA LYS A 76 -13.90 -0.63 -3.43
C LYS A 76 -13.20 -0.12 -2.17
N LEU A 77 -12.49 1.00 -2.27
CA LEU A 77 -11.72 1.59 -1.18
C LEU A 77 -12.36 2.87 -0.62
N LYS A 78 -13.63 3.17 -0.95
CA LYS A 78 -14.34 4.39 -0.52
C LYS A 78 -14.28 4.70 0.98
N ASN A 79 -14.21 3.65 1.82
CA ASN A 79 -14.17 3.75 3.28
C ASN A 79 -12.76 3.51 3.86
N LYS A 80 -11.72 3.67 3.03
CA LYS A 80 -10.32 3.44 3.39
C LYS A 80 -9.55 4.77 3.32
N PRO A 81 -8.39 4.86 3.99
CA PRO A 81 -7.52 6.04 3.86
C PRO A 81 -7.19 6.35 2.40
N ALA A 82 -7.05 7.63 2.07
CA ALA A 82 -6.86 8.09 0.69
C ALA A 82 -5.57 7.51 0.04
N ASN A 83 -4.55 7.25 0.85
CA ASN A 83 -3.28 6.66 0.43
C ASN A 83 -3.33 5.13 0.24
N TYR A 84 -4.48 4.49 0.44
CA TYR A 84 -4.63 3.06 0.15
C TYR A 84 -4.93 2.88 -1.34
N ARG A 85 -4.20 1.94 -1.95
CA ARG A 85 -4.33 1.56 -3.36
C ARG A 85 -4.52 0.06 -3.50
N LEU A 86 -5.07 -0.37 -4.63
CA LEU A 86 -4.98 -1.76 -5.05
C LEU A 86 -3.69 -1.93 -5.85
N ALA A 87 -2.76 -2.73 -5.35
CA ALA A 87 -1.47 -2.95 -6.02
C ALA A 87 -1.63 -3.45 -7.45
N CYS A 88 -2.69 -4.21 -7.76
CA CYS A 88 -2.97 -4.69 -9.12
C CYS A 88 -3.49 -3.62 -10.07
N GLN A 89 -3.91 -2.46 -9.57
CA GLN A 89 -4.42 -1.32 -10.35
C GLN A 89 -3.47 -0.12 -10.29
N SER A 90 -2.32 -0.27 -9.63
CA SER A 90 -1.32 0.78 -9.47
C SER A 90 -0.16 0.51 -10.44
N LEU A 91 0.05 1.45 -11.37
CA LEU A 91 1.20 1.45 -12.26
C LEU A 91 2.20 2.51 -11.80
N ALA A 92 3.47 2.16 -11.67
CA ALA A 92 4.55 3.10 -11.41
C ALA A 92 4.89 3.86 -12.70
N ASN A 93 4.39 5.08 -12.84
CA ASN A 93 4.47 5.88 -14.07
C ASN A 93 5.25 7.19 -13.90
N GLY A 94 5.44 7.65 -12.67
CA GLY A 94 6.17 8.89 -12.38
C GLY A 94 7.67 8.69 -12.25
N PRO A 95 8.41 9.81 -12.16
CA PRO A 95 9.87 9.80 -12.12
C PRO A 95 10.46 9.40 -10.77
N GLY A 96 9.65 9.42 -9.69
CA GLY A 96 10.10 9.24 -8.32
C GLY A 96 9.96 7.80 -7.80
N ASP A 97 10.69 7.52 -6.74
CA ASP A 97 10.56 6.27 -5.98
C ASP A 97 9.22 6.21 -5.26
N ILE A 98 8.76 4.99 -4.99
CA ILE A 98 7.49 4.72 -4.32
C ILE A 98 7.79 3.83 -3.10
N GLU A 99 7.35 4.25 -1.92
CA GLU A 99 7.36 3.39 -0.73
C GLU A 99 5.94 2.89 -0.44
N VAL A 100 5.78 1.58 -0.27
CA VAL A 100 4.50 0.95 0.01
C VAL A 100 4.58 0.03 1.21
N GLN A 101 3.62 0.17 2.14
CA GLN A 101 3.44 -0.77 3.22
C GLN A 101 2.52 -1.92 2.79
N THR A 102 2.99 -3.16 2.95
CA THR A 102 2.19 -4.35 2.63
C THR A 102 1.23 -4.68 3.77
N LYS A 103 0.10 -5.32 3.42
CA LYS A 103 -0.92 -5.82 4.37
C LYS A 103 -1.31 -4.78 5.44
N PRO A 104 -1.61 -3.52 5.07
CA PRO A 104 -1.74 -2.45 6.05
C PRO A 104 -2.81 -2.77 7.11
N ASP A 105 -2.48 -2.53 8.37
CA ASP A 105 -3.38 -2.78 9.52
C ASP A 105 -4.01 -1.46 9.99
N GLU A 106 -5.25 -1.25 9.56
CA GLU A 106 -6.06 -0.10 9.95
C GLU A 106 -6.28 -0.01 11.46
N LYS A 107 -6.39 -1.14 12.18
CA LYS A 107 -6.64 -1.15 13.62
C LYS A 107 -5.38 -0.77 14.39
N ALA A 108 -4.23 -1.30 13.99
CA ALA A 108 -2.94 -0.93 14.59
C ALA A 108 -2.67 0.56 14.38
N LYS A 109 -2.89 1.07 13.17
CA LYS A 109 -2.68 2.49 12.84
C LYS A 109 -3.68 3.43 13.52
N ALA A 110 -4.94 3.05 13.63
CA ALA A 110 -5.94 3.84 14.37
C ALA A 110 -5.57 3.96 15.86
N LYS A 111 -5.08 2.88 16.47
CA LYS A 111 -4.59 2.88 17.86
C LYS A 111 -3.34 3.75 18.02
N ALA A 112 -2.36 3.64 17.12
CA ALA A 112 -1.15 4.46 17.13
C ALA A 112 -1.47 5.96 16.97
N LYS A 113 -2.34 6.31 16.02
CA LYS A 113 -2.79 7.69 15.81
C LYS A 113 -3.56 8.24 17.03
N ALA A 114 -4.44 7.43 17.63
CA ALA A 114 -5.14 7.81 18.86
C ALA A 114 -4.17 8.00 20.05
N ALA A 115 -3.13 7.17 20.17
CA ALA A 115 -2.11 7.31 21.19
C ALA A 115 -1.26 8.58 21.00
N GLN A 116 -0.83 8.86 19.76
CA GLN A 116 -0.09 10.08 19.40
C GLN A 116 -0.93 11.35 19.63
N GLN A 117 -2.22 11.33 19.26
CA GLN A 117 -3.13 12.45 19.52
C GLN A 117 -3.34 12.71 21.01
N LYS A 118 -3.42 11.66 21.83
CA LYS A 118 -3.49 11.78 23.29
C LYS A 118 -2.20 12.35 23.87
N ALA A 119 -1.04 11.89 23.42
CA ALA A 119 0.27 12.40 23.85
C ALA A 119 0.48 13.88 23.46
N ALA A 120 0.14 14.25 22.22
CA ALA A 120 0.23 15.63 21.74
C ALA A 120 -0.73 16.58 22.47
N LYS A 121 -1.91 16.10 22.89
CA LYS A 121 -2.86 16.89 23.68
C LYS A 121 -2.40 17.04 25.14
N ALA A 122 -1.76 16.04 25.72
CA ALA A 122 -1.20 16.10 27.08
C ALA A 122 0.01 17.05 27.17
N GLY A 123 0.87 17.08 26.14
CA GLY A 123 2.03 17.98 26.09
C GLY A 123 1.71 19.45 25.80
N LYS A 124 0.46 19.80 25.44
CA LYS A 124 0.02 21.18 25.17
C LYS A 124 -0.71 21.83 26.36
N LEU A 125 -0.85 21.09 27.46
CA LEU A 125 -1.46 21.50 28.73
C LEU A 125 -0.42 21.60 29.87
N ALA A 126 0.86 21.41 29.54
CA ALA A 126 2.02 21.57 30.42
C ALA A 126 2.79 22.85 30.04
#